data_AF-A0A534M405-F1
#
_entry.id   AF-A0A534M405-F1
#
_cell.length_a   1.000
_cell.length_b   1.000
_cell.length_c   1.000
_cell.angle_alpha   90.00
_cell.angle_beta   90.00
_cell.angle_gamma   90.00
#
_symmetry.space_group_name_H-M   'P 1'
#
loop_
_entity.id
_entity.type
_entity.pdbx_description
1 polymer ?
#
loop_
_entity_poly.entity_id
_entity_poly.type
_entity_poly.pdbx_seq_one_letter_code
_entity_poly.pdbx_strand_id
1 'polypeptide(L)'
;MAALAIGGLIVGILWFSILTVVVALQDLAGISDTQTDSYMALFMGMVFLLLAAAIDIYRREFMPDEMIHKIRRPKIVLTRAFR
;
A
#
# COMPACT_ATOMS: atom_id res chain seq x y z
N MET A 1 -6.70 17.10 4.07
CA MET A 1 -5.27 16.83 3.77
C MET A 1 -5.04 15.38 3.33
N ALA A 2 -5.54 14.37 4.05
CA ALA A 2 -5.38 12.96 3.70
C ALA A 2 -5.85 12.58 2.28
N ALA A 3 -7.03 13.07 1.85
CA ALA A 3 -7.54 12.82 0.50
C ALA A 3 -6.62 13.37 -0.61
N LEU A 4 -6.01 14.54 -0.40
CA LEU A 4 -5.05 15.13 -1.33
C LEU A 4 -3.76 14.30 -1.41
N ALA A 5 -3.27 13.81 -0.26
CA ALA A 5 -2.10 12.95 -0.19
C ALA A 5 -2.31 11.62 -0.94
N ILE A 6 -3.46 10.96 -0.74
CA ILE A 6 -3.84 9.75 -1.49
C ILE A 6 -3.93 10.05 -3.00
N GLY A 7 -4.52 11.19 -3.38
CA GLY A 7 -4.58 11.61 -4.78
C GLY A 7 -3.18 11.73 -5.41
N GLY A 8 -2.23 12.35 -4.72
CA GLY A 8 -0.84 12.44 -5.17
C GLY A 8 -0.15 11.08 -5.29
N LEU A 9 -0.39 10.18 -4.32
CA LEU A 9 0.15 8.82 -4.36
C LEU A 9 -0.40 8.01 -5.53
N ILE A 10 -1.70 8.13 -5.84
CA ILE A 10 -2.32 7.48 -7.01
C ILE A 10 -1.67 7.96 -8.30
N VAL A 11 -1.44 9.26 -8.46
CA VAL A 11 -0.75 9.81 -9.64
C VAL A 11 0.66 9.21 -9.76
N GLY A 12 1.40 9.13 -8.66
CA GLY A 12 2.72 8.47 -8.64
C GLY A 12 2.65 6.99 -9.05
N ILE A 13 1.68 6.24 -8.52
CA ILE A 13 1.47 4.82 -8.86
C ILE A 13 1.22 4.66 -10.35
N LEU A 14 0.33 5.49 -10.92
CA LEU A 14 0.02 5.46 -12.35
C LEU A 14 1.25 5.80 -13.18
N TRP A 15 2.02 6.80 -12.77
CA TRP A 15 3.25 7.19 -13.47
C TRP A 15 4.27 6.05 -13.54
N PHE A 16 4.61 5.45 -12.40
CA PHE A 16 5.56 4.32 -12.38
C PHE A 16 5.02 3.08 -13.10
N SER A 17 3.70 2.85 -13.07
CA SER A 17 3.07 1.76 -13.84
C SER A 17 3.13 2.00 -15.35
N ILE A 18 3.05 3.25 -15.82
CA ILE A 18 3.24 3.56 -17.23
C ILE A 18 4.70 3.34 -17.63
N LEU A 19 5.66 3.75 -16.79
CA LEU A 19 7.08 3.53 -17.05
C LEU A 19 7.44 2.05 -17.16
N THR A 20 6.87 1.17 -16.34
CA THR A 20 7.09 -0.29 -16.47
C THR A 20 6.58 -0.82 -17.80
N VAL A 21 5.41 -0.37 -18.25
CA VAL A 21 4.86 -0.75 -19.57
C VAL A 21 5.75 -0.25 -20.70
N VAL A 22 6.26 0.98 -20.62
CA VAL A 22 7.18 1.53 -21.63
C VAL A 22 8.45 0.70 -21.73
N VAL A 23 9.06 0.33 -20.59
CA VAL A 23 10.25 -0.52 -20.57
C VAL A 23 9.95 -1.90 -21.17
N ALA A 24 8.82 -2.52 -20.82
CA ALA A 24 8.42 -3.81 -21.38
C ALA A 24 8.21 -3.75 -22.91
N LEU A 25 7.67 -2.66 -23.43
CA LEU A 25 7.51 -2.45 -24.88
C LEU A 25 8.86 -2.25 -25.58
N GLN A 26 9.80 -1.54 -24.95
CA GLN A 26 11.16 -1.37 -25.50
C GLN A 26 11.89 -2.71 -25.57
N ASP A 27 11.74 -3.54 -24.53
CA ASP A 27 12.33 -4.88 -24.50
C ASP A 27 11.75 -5.79 -25.58
N LEU A 28 10.42 -5.79 -25.73
CA LEU A 28 9.74 -6.52 -26.80
C LEU A 28 10.17 -6.06 -28.20
N ALA A 29 10.44 -4.77 -28.38
CA ALA A 29 10.91 -4.20 -29.64
C ALA A 29 12.40 -4.46 -29.92
N GLY A 30 13.14 -5.05 -28.96
CA GLY A 30 14.58 -5.27 -29.07
C GLY A 30 15.41 -3.98 -29.01
N ILE A 31 14.87 -2.92 -28.40
CA ILE A 31 15.51 -1.60 -28.24
C ILE A 31 16.09 -1.45 -26.82
N SER A 32 15.95 -2.46 -25.97
CA SER A 32 16.39 -2.49 -24.58
C SER A 32 17.91 -2.41 -24.41
N ASP A 33 18.35 -1.82 -23.29
CA ASP A 33 19.76 -1.82 -22.87
C ASP A 33 20.04 -2.94 -21.86
N THR A 34 21.30 -3.09 -21.43
CA THR A 34 21.72 -4.09 -20.43
C THR A 34 21.15 -3.86 -19.02
N GLN A 35 20.48 -2.73 -18.78
CA GLN A 35 19.94 -2.34 -17.47
C GLN A 35 18.40 -2.39 -17.41
N THR A 36 17.76 -2.87 -18.47
CA THR A 36 16.30 -3.03 -18.57
C THR A 36 15.70 -3.73 -17.35
N ASP A 37 16.30 -4.84 -16.90
CA ASP A 37 15.85 -5.57 -15.70
C ASP A 37 15.95 -4.72 -14.43
N SER A 38 17.04 -3.95 -14.28
CA SER A 38 17.27 -3.05 -13.15
C SER A 38 16.22 -1.93 -13.10
N TYR A 39 15.91 -1.32 -14.24
CA TYR A 39 14.86 -0.30 -14.33
C TYR A 39 13.48 -0.87 -14.05
N MET A 40 13.18 -2.07 -14.58
CA MET A 40 11.91 -2.74 -14.36
C MET A 40 11.70 -3.08 -12.87
N ALA A 41 12.75 -3.57 -12.20
CA ALA A 41 12.74 -3.81 -10.76
C ALA A 41 12.54 -2.53 -9.94
N LEU A 42 13.23 -1.43 -10.29
CA LEU A 42 13.08 -0.13 -9.63
C LEU A 42 11.66 0.41 -9.76
N PHE A 43 11.10 0.43 -10.96
CA PHE A 43 9.77 0.99 -11.20
C PHE A 43 8.68 0.17 -10.53
N MET A 44 8.76 -1.17 -10.59
CA MET A 44 7.84 -2.05 -9.86
C MET A 44 7.99 -1.89 -8.34
N GLY A 45 9.21 -1.72 -7.84
CA GLY A 45 9.47 -1.41 -6.43
C GLY A 45 8.82 -0.10 -5.99
N MET A 46 8.89 0.95 -6.82
CA MET A 46 8.23 2.23 -6.55
C MET A 46 6.71 2.12 -6.53
N VAL A 47 6.11 1.36 -7.45
CA VAL A 47 4.67 1.06 -7.42
C VAL A 47 4.30 0.42 -6.07
N PHE A 48 5.07 -0.57 -5.62
CA PHE A 48 4.80 -1.26 -4.36
C PHE A 48 4.91 -0.33 -3.15
N LEU A 49 5.96 0.50 -3.08
CA LEU A 49 6.18 1.46 -2.00
C LEU A 49 5.06 2.50 -1.94
N LEU A 50 4.66 3.07 -3.08
CA LEU A 50 3.60 4.06 -3.13
C LEU A 50 2.23 3.47 -2.78
N LEU A 51 1.95 2.24 -3.22
CA LEU A 51 0.74 1.51 -2.83
C LEU A 51 0.71 1.26 -1.32
N ALA A 52 1.82 0.81 -0.73
CA ALA A 52 1.94 0.59 0.70
C ALA A 52 1.69 1.88 1.49
N ALA A 53 2.28 3.00 1.07
CA ALA A 53 2.05 4.31 1.68
C ALA A 53 0.59 4.77 1.55
N ALA A 54 -0.04 4.54 0.39
CA ALA A 54 -1.44 4.89 0.17
C ALA A 54 -2.37 4.08 1.06
N ILE A 55 -2.11 2.78 1.24
CA ILE A 55 -2.86 1.90 2.13
C ILE A 55 -2.68 2.33 3.59
N ASP A 56 -1.47 2.70 4.00
CA ASP A 56 -1.19 3.13 5.38
C ASP A 56 -1.93 4.42 5.72
N ILE A 57 -1.89 5.42 4.83
CA ILE A 57 -2.67 6.66 4.97
C ILE A 57 -4.17 6.36 4.97
N TYR A 58 -4.64 5.48 4.09
CA TYR A 58 -6.05 5.09 4.04
C TYR A 58 -6.51 4.46 5.35
N ARG A 59 -5.71 3.54 5.91
CA ARG A 59 -6.00 2.90 7.21
C ARG A 59 -6.04 3.92 8.34
N ARG A 60 -5.06 4.82 8.40
CA ARG A 60 -4.94 5.79 9.50
C ARG A 60 -6.07 6.82 9.51
N GLU A 61 -6.53 7.24 8.33
CA GLU A 61 -7.43 8.39 8.20
C GLU A 61 -8.88 8.01 7.92
N PHE A 62 -9.13 6.84 7.31
CA PHE A 62 -10.46 6.46 6.83
C PHE A 62 -10.97 5.13 7.39
N MET A 63 -10.14 4.28 8.00
CA MET A 63 -10.64 3.11 8.74
C MET A 63 -10.97 3.51 10.18
N PRO A 64 -12.22 3.34 10.63
CA PRO A 64 -12.57 3.59 12.02
C PRO A 64 -11.92 2.55 12.94
N ASP A 65 -11.32 3.01 14.05
CA ASP A 65 -10.78 2.17 15.14
C ASP A 65 -11.82 1.17 15.68
N GLU A 66 -13.10 1.45 15.43
CA GLU A 66 -14.27 0.65 15.79
C GLU A 66 -14.32 -0.73 15.16
N MET A 67 -13.72 -0.90 13.98
CA MET A 67 -13.56 -2.22 13.36
C MET A 67 -12.45 -3.06 14.01
N ILE A 68 -11.56 -2.45 14.80
CA ILE A 68 -10.47 -3.11 15.53
C ILE A 68 -10.88 -3.41 16.98
N HIS A 69 -12.18 -3.31 17.28
CA HIS A 69 -12.70 -3.78 18.55
C HIS A 69 -12.75 -5.30 18.53
N LYS A 70 -11.66 -5.94 18.98
CA LYS A 70 -11.74 -7.30 19.51
C LYS A 70 -12.85 -7.24 20.56
N ILE A 71 -14.00 -7.88 20.33
CA ILE A 71 -15.06 -8.04 21.34
C ILE A 71 -14.32 -8.39 22.63
N ARG A 72 -14.22 -7.43 23.56
CA ARG A 72 -13.68 -7.71 24.88
C ARG A 72 -14.71 -8.63 25.47
N ARG A 73 -14.48 -9.95 25.40
CA ARG A 73 -15.28 -10.92 26.13
C ARG A 73 -15.38 -10.34 27.54
N PRO A 74 -16.57 -10.09 28.09
CA PRO A 74 -16.68 -9.64 29.46
C PRO A 74 -15.89 -10.66 30.27
N LYS A 75 -14.81 -10.20 30.91
CA LYS A 75 -14.02 -11.07 31.76
C LYS A 75 -14.98 -11.41 32.89
N ILE A 76 -15.59 -12.60 32.83
CA ILE A 76 -16.50 -13.08 33.88
C ILE A 76 -15.60 -13.27 35.10
N VAL A 77 -15.49 -12.21 35.90
CA VAL A 77 -14.84 -12.27 37.20
C VAL A 77 -15.90 -12.84 38.13
N LEU A 78 -15.85 -14.15 38.35
CA LEU A 78 -16.63 -14.78 39.42
C LEU A 78 -16.19 -14.10 40.72
N THR A 79 -17.04 -13.23 41.26
CA THR A 79 -16.84 -12.67 42.59
C THR A 79 -16.89 -13.84 43.56
N ARG A 80 -15.75 -14.13 44.20
CA ARG A 80 -15.70 -15.12 45.27
C ARG A 80 -16.65 -14.61 46.35
N ALA A 81 -17.70 -15.36 46.67
CA ALA A 81 -18.57 -15.02 47.79
C ALA A 81 -17.68 -14.94 49.04
N PHE A 82 -17.57 -13.74 49.61
CA PHE A 82 -16.88 -13.54 50.88
C PHE A 82 -17.52 -14.46 51.90
N ARG A 83 -16.71 -15.34 52.51
CA ARG A 83 -17.07 -16.17 53.65
C ARG A 83 -16.01 -16.00 54.71
#